data_AF-A0A2T4V985-F1
#
_entry.id   AF-A0A2T4V985-F1
#
_cell.length_a   1.000
_cell.length_b   1.000
_cell.length_c   1.000
_cell.angle_alpha   90.00
_cell.angle_beta   90.00
_cell.angle_gamma   90.00
#
_symmetry.space_group_name_H-M   'P 1'
#
loop_
_entity.id
_entity.type
_entity.pdbx_description
1 polymer ?
#
loop_
_entity_poly.entity_id
_entity_poly.type
_entity_poly.pdbx_seq_one_letter_code
_entity_poly.pdbx_strand_id
1 'polypeptide(L)'
;MGPGVVFTPDDTDWRLPSAGPGLLLDVPSAGPWLQRPSLHVEVAPRYRLRVNSGGQPLLWARIDDWWDGCGMLWGTVSAPWGLPPLSAAEVRGVPHDPGSPRWWETWTRHVAGVLVDSPHPVLHSGRWCLRPLRRVSLRESAPYPCIPSTQLGSLPDPPHSLERILRIERFGTEDWASGGVPAGVEVHSGAVLPLRAPSPEDDGRVKRWRKLAREGTLPPALLLYVELIGKWLVLDGHDRLHAALLEGLSPPLLGLWPVVETQVPVEPFRREGMWLAAEAQLGNRKTPEGIDGANRTLLREFAGSRRAAVTRAWPVRGGVESWRAEVLAWRRWSPFPVDEEAWEWFVSPGM
;
A
#
# COMPACT_ATOMS: atom_id res chain seq x y z
N MET A 1 28.60 -5.83 -14.49
CA MET A 1 27.55 -5.03 -13.82
C MET A 1 26.22 -5.57 -14.27
N GLY A 2 25.49 -6.28 -13.41
CA GLY A 2 24.12 -6.71 -13.75
C GLY A 2 23.21 -5.49 -13.94
N PRO A 3 22.11 -5.60 -14.70
CA PRO A 3 21.18 -4.48 -14.85
C PRO A 3 20.68 -4.08 -13.45
N GLY A 4 20.77 -2.79 -13.12
CA GLY A 4 20.15 -2.23 -11.93
C GLY A 4 18.65 -2.02 -12.13
N VAL A 5 17.95 -1.57 -11.08
CA VAL A 5 16.54 -1.18 -11.20
C VAL A 5 16.44 0.09 -12.05
N VAL A 6 15.56 0.07 -13.05
CA VAL A 6 15.33 1.22 -13.93
C VAL A 6 14.16 2.03 -13.40
N PHE A 7 14.33 3.35 -13.28
CA PHE A 7 13.27 4.26 -12.87
C PHE A 7 12.71 5.00 -14.07
N THR A 8 11.39 4.94 -14.26
CA THR A 8 10.67 5.72 -15.28
C THR A 8 9.56 6.54 -14.63
N PRO A 9 9.16 7.69 -15.21
CA PRO A 9 7.99 8.42 -14.72
C PRO A 9 6.74 7.55 -14.79
N ASP A 10 5.90 7.59 -13.76
CA ASP A 10 4.59 6.92 -13.80
C ASP A 10 3.59 7.73 -14.60
N ASP A 11 3.25 7.21 -15.78
CA ASP A 11 2.27 7.75 -16.73
C ASP A 11 0.88 7.09 -16.61
N THR A 12 0.70 6.18 -15.65
CA THR A 12 -0.55 5.43 -15.46
C THR A 12 -1.66 6.27 -14.85
N ASP A 13 -2.91 6.08 -15.33
CA ASP A 13 -4.10 6.54 -14.61
C ASP A 13 -4.51 5.53 -13.54
N TRP A 14 -4.02 5.71 -12.33
CA TRP A 14 -4.47 4.87 -11.22
C TRP A 14 -5.86 5.24 -10.70
N ARG A 15 -6.49 6.33 -11.20
CA ARG A 15 -7.70 6.91 -10.61
C ARG A 15 -7.58 7.19 -9.10
N LEU A 16 -6.35 7.34 -8.64
CA LEU A 16 -5.98 7.64 -7.26
C LEU A 16 -5.70 9.14 -7.12
N PRO A 17 -6.25 9.80 -6.09
CA PRO A 17 -5.84 11.14 -5.70
C PRO A 17 -4.32 11.20 -5.45
N SER A 18 -3.61 11.96 -6.29
CA SER A 18 -2.15 12.07 -6.27
C SER A 18 -1.71 13.41 -5.71
N ALA A 19 -0.66 13.43 -4.89
CA ALA A 19 -0.08 14.67 -4.37
C ALA A 19 1.05 15.24 -5.24
N GLY A 20 1.63 14.41 -6.11
CA GLY A 20 2.74 14.76 -7.00
C GLY A 20 3.01 13.64 -8.01
N PRO A 21 4.13 13.71 -8.76
CA PRO A 21 4.53 12.69 -9.73
C PRO A 21 5.00 11.39 -9.06
N GLY A 22 4.66 10.25 -9.66
CA GLY A 22 5.10 8.91 -9.25
C GLY A 22 6.24 8.38 -10.12
N LEU A 23 6.79 7.23 -9.71
CA LEU A 23 7.79 6.47 -10.45
C LEU A 23 7.29 5.03 -10.68
N LEU A 24 7.63 4.48 -11.84
CA LEU A 24 7.66 3.06 -12.08
C LEU A 24 9.09 2.54 -11.88
N LEU A 25 9.20 1.41 -11.20
CA LEU A 25 10.47 0.74 -10.90
C LEU A 25 10.47 -0.60 -11.61
N ASP A 26 11.34 -0.74 -12.62
CA ASP A 26 11.54 -2.00 -13.34
C ASP A 26 12.66 -2.79 -12.64
N VAL A 27 12.25 -3.75 -11.82
CA VAL A 27 13.15 -4.57 -11.01
C VAL A 27 13.56 -5.81 -11.81
N PRO A 28 14.86 -6.01 -12.08
CA PRO A 28 15.31 -7.06 -12.98
C PRO A 28 15.20 -8.44 -12.33
N SER A 29 14.97 -9.45 -13.16
CA SER A 29 15.01 -10.87 -12.77
C SER A 29 16.45 -11.39 -12.66
N ALA A 30 17.27 -10.73 -11.86
CA ALA A 30 18.68 -11.07 -11.64
C ALA A 30 19.12 -10.72 -10.22
N GLY A 31 20.30 -11.18 -9.79
CA GLY A 31 20.93 -10.76 -8.54
C GLY A 31 20.04 -11.02 -7.29
N PRO A 32 19.97 -10.08 -6.33
CA PRO A 32 19.24 -10.29 -5.08
C PRO A 32 17.71 -10.42 -5.28
N TRP A 33 17.16 -9.87 -6.37
CA TRP A 33 15.72 -9.85 -6.63
C TRP A 33 15.15 -11.16 -7.19
N LEU A 34 16.01 -12.16 -7.46
CA LEU A 34 15.60 -13.54 -7.74
C LEU A 34 15.15 -14.28 -6.48
N GLN A 35 15.69 -13.86 -5.32
CA GLN A 35 15.33 -14.47 -4.05
C GLN A 35 14.01 -13.89 -3.56
N ARG A 36 13.35 -14.65 -2.68
CA ARG A 36 12.20 -14.15 -1.94
C ARG A 36 12.62 -12.90 -1.13
N PRO A 37 11.89 -11.77 -1.23
CA PRO A 37 12.26 -10.57 -0.50
C PRO A 37 12.15 -10.78 1.02
N SER A 38 12.88 -10.00 1.81
CA SER A 38 12.82 -10.07 3.28
C SER A 38 11.41 -9.76 3.78
N LEU A 39 10.79 -8.71 3.23
CA LEU A 39 9.37 -8.43 3.41
C LEU A 39 8.57 -9.05 2.27
N HIS A 40 7.66 -9.96 2.59
CA HIS A 40 6.84 -10.62 1.58
C HIS A 40 5.51 -11.10 2.17
N VAL A 41 4.55 -11.33 1.28
CA VAL A 41 3.31 -12.01 1.60
C VAL A 41 3.50 -13.50 1.32
N GLU A 42 3.12 -14.34 2.27
CA GLU A 42 2.95 -15.76 2.06
C GLU A 42 1.49 -16.15 2.10
N VAL A 43 1.14 -17.22 1.40
CA VAL A 43 -0.22 -17.75 1.31
C VAL A 43 -0.25 -19.25 1.54
N ALA A 44 -1.32 -19.70 2.16
CA ALA A 44 -1.71 -21.11 2.25
C ALA A 44 -3.14 -21.26 1.70
N PRO A 45 -3.57 -22.49 1.34
CA PRO A 45 -4.93 -22.76 0.90
C PRO A 45 -6.00 -22.16 1.82
N ARG A 46 -7.20 -21.92 1.26
CA ARG A 46 -8.34 -21.30 1.95
C ARG A 46 -8.00 -19.91 2.49
N TYR A 47 -7.47 -19.08 1.59
CA TYR A 47 -7.23 -17.66 1.81
C TYR A 47 -6.54 -17.30 3.13
N ARG A 48 -5.53 -18.09 3.51
CA ARG A 48 -4.67 -17.78 4.66
C ARG A 48 -3.45 -17.02 4.17
N LEU A 49 -3.20 -15.87 4.77
CA LEU A 49 -2.08 -15.01 4.46
C LEU A 49 -1.18 -14.86 5.68
N ARG A 50 0.10 -14.59 5.41
CA ARG A 50 1.07 -14.14 6.40
C ARG A 50 1.96 -13.07 5.77
N VAL A 51 2.01 -11.88 6.36
CA VAL A 51 3.03 -10.87 6.04
C VAL A 51 4.24 -11.17 6.90
N ASN A 52 5.36 -11.48 6.28
CA ASN A 52 6.61 -11.81 6.96
C ASN A 52 7.67 -10.75 6.67
N SER A 53 8.58 -10.57 7.62
CA SER A 53 9.65 -9.60 7.58
C SER A 53 10.91 -10.20 8.19
N GLY A 54 11.84 -10.65 7.35
CA GLY A 54 13.11 -11.22 7.81
C GLY A 54 12.96 -12.48 8.67
N GLY A 55 11.91 -13.28 8.45
CA GLY A 55 11.58 -14.45 9.26
C GLY A 55 10.62 -14.17 10.41
N GLN A 56 10.29 -12.90 10.67
CA GLN A 56 9.35 -12.49 11.70
C GLN A 56 7.96 -12.23 11.09
N PRO A 57 6.92 -12.97 11.50
CA PRO A 57 5.54 -12.67 11.10
C PRO A 57 5.07 -11.34 11.69
N LEU A 58 4.49 -10.49 10.84
CA LEU A 58 3.97 -9.17 11.22
C LEU A 58 2.45 -9.14 11.29
N LEU A 59 1.81 -9.88 10.39
CA LEU A 59 0.36 -9.97 10.26
C LEU A 59 0.02 -11.36 9.74
N TRP A 60 -0.94 -12.03 10.38
CA TRP A 60 -1.65 -13.15 9.78
C TRP A 60 -3.04 -12.68 9.42
N ALA A 61 -3.54 -13.14 8.27
CA ALA A 61 -4.92 -12.90 7.89
C ALA A 61 -5.55 -14.19 7.37
N ARG A 62 -6.87 -14.30 7.53
CA ARG A 62 -7.67 -15.35 6.91
C ARG A 62 -8.93 -14.70 6.38
N ILE A 63 -9.15 -14.84 5.08
CA ILE A 63 -10.39 -14.45 4.44
C ILE A 63 -11.34 -15.64 4.49
N ASP A 64 -12.62 -15.37 4.71
CA ASP A 64 -13.67 -16.38 4.65
C ASP A 64 -13.78 -16.99 3.24
N ASP A 65 -14.18 -18.26 3.14
CA ASP A 65 -14.26 -18.96 1.85
C ASP A 65 -15.31 -18.32 0.91
N TRP A 66 -16.30 -17.61 1.46
CA TRP A 66 -17.32 -16.86 0.72
C TRP A 66 -17.00 -15.37 0.58
N TRP A 67 -15.84 -14.93 1.06
CA TRP A 67 -15.44 -13.51 1.07
C TRP A 67 -16.38 -12.61 1.87
N ASP A 68 -17.08 -13.18 2.86
CA ASP A 68 -17.98 -12.45 3.76
C ASP A 68 -17.24 -11.82 4.96
N GLY A 69 -15.95 -12.06 5.11
CA GLY A 69 -15.17 -11.42 6.16
C GLY A 69 -13.70 -11.81 6.18
N CYS A 70 -12.95 -11.18 7.09
CA CYS A 70 -11.53 -11.40 7.27
C CYS A 70 -11.12 -11.31 8.74
N GLY A 71 -10.44 -12.34 9.25
CA GLY A 71 -9.77 -12.29 10.55
C GLY A 71 -8.33 -11.85 10.38
N MET A 72 -7.85 -11.00 11.29
CA MET A 72 -6.48 -10.49 11.29
C MET A 72 -5.86 -10.60 12.68
N LEU A 73 -4.59 -11.01 12.71
CA LEU A 73 -3.78 -11.15 13.91
C LEU A 73 -2.47 -10.39 13.73
N TRP A 74 -2.20 -9.41 14.59
CA TRP A 74 -0.99 -8.58 14.52
C TRP A 74 0.12 -9.14 15.39
N GLY A 75 1.31 -9.27 14.81
CA GLY A 75 2.53 -9.64 15.51
C GLY A 75 2.90 -8.66 16.63
N THR A 76 3.69 -9.13 17.60
CA THR A 76 4.20 -8.33 18.73
C THR A 76 5.50 -7.59 18.42
N VAL A 77 6.02 -7.73 17.20
CA VAL A 77 7.31 -7.14 16.81
C VAL A 77 7.20 -5.61 16.85
N SER A 78 7.88 -5.00 17.82
CA SER A 78 7.87 -3.55 18.06
C SER A 78 8.70 -2.76 17.06
N ALA A 79 9.68 -3.41 16.44
CA ALA A 79 10.48 -2.90 15.35
C ALA A 79 10.59 -4.00 14.29
N PRO A 80 9.55 -4.21 13.47
CA PRO A 80 9.67 -5.13 12.34
C PRO A 80 10.84 -4.68 11.48
N TRP A 81 11.39 -5.60 10.67
CA TRP A 81 12.36 -5.15 9.68
C TRP A 81 11.80 -3.91 8.94
N GLY A 82 12.64 -2.88 8.84
CA GLY A 82 12.28 -1.56 8.36
C GLY A 82 13.37 -0.94 7.51
N LEU A 83 12.99 0.07 6.74
CA LEU A 83 13.94 0.87 5.98
C LEU A 83 14.92 1.59 6.93
N PRO A 84 16.14 1.90 6.47
CA PRO A 84 17.08 2.73 7.21
C PRO A 84 16.40 3.99 7.78
N PRO A 85 16.65 4.35 9.06
CA PRO A 85 15.98 5.49 9.67
C PRO A 85 16.43 6.80 9.02
N LEU A 86 15.47 7.67 8.72
CA LEU A 86 15.76 9.01 8.20
C LEU A 86 16.57 9.85 9.20
N SER A 87 17.79 10.20 8.79
CA SER A 87 18.66 11.09 9.54
C SER A 87 18.14 12.53 9.55
N ALA A 88 18.58 13.32 10.52
CA ALA A 88 18.23 14.74 10.56
C ALA A 88 18.84 15.55 9.41
N ALA A 89 19.97 15.08 8.86
CA ALA A 89 20.62 15.71 7.71
C ALA A 89 19.81 15.49 6.43
N GLU A 90 19.33 14.27 6.17
CA GLU A 90 18.50 13.96 4.99
C GLU A 90 17.22 14.79 4.96
N VAL A 91 16.53 14.89 6.10
CA VAL A 91 15.28 15.67 6.19
C VAL A 91 15.53 17.16 5.94
N ARG A 92 16.59 17.74 6.50
CA ARG A 92 16.94 19.16 6.28
C ARG A 92 17.53 19.43 4.90
N GLY A 93 18.08 18.42 4.26
CA GLY A 93 18.74 18.52 2.97
C GLY A 93 17.78 18.68 1.79
N VAL A 94 16.47 18.55 1.99
CA VAL A 94 15.46 18.76 0.94
C VAL A 94 15.21 20.26 0.77
N PRO A 95 15.67 20.89 -0.33
CA PRO A 95 15.67 22.35 -0.46
C PRO A 95 14.36 22.90 -1.06
N HIS A 96 13.39 22.03 -1.34
CA HIS A 96 12.17 22.38 -2.06
C HIS A 96 11.01 22.64 -1.11
N ASP A 97 10.14 23.57 -1.49
CA ASP A 97 8.94 23.90 -0.73
C ASP A 97 8.07 22.65 -0.51
N PRO A 98 7.65 22.35 0.73
CA PRO A 98 6.85 21.17 1.01
C PRO A 98 5.57 21.08 0.19
N GLY A 99 5.26 19.89 -0.31
CA GLY A 99 4.10 19.65 -1.17
C GLY A 99 4.26 20.10 -2.63
N SER A 100 5.33 20.81 -2.98
CA SER A 100 5.62 21.14 -4.38
C SER A 100 5.96 19.88 -5.21
N PRO A 101 5.80 19.91 -6.55
CA PRO A 101 6.20 18.79 -7.40
C PRO A 101 7.66 18.35 -7.21
N ARG A 102 8.59 19.31 -7.03
CA ARG A 102 10.00 19.03 -6.78
C ARG A 102 10.26 18.37 -5.42
N TRP A 103 9.48 18.74 -4.40
CA TRP A 103 9.54 18.10 -3.09
C TRP A 103 9.11 16.64 -3.18
N TRP A 104 8.02 16.36 -3.91
CA TRP A 104 7.59 14.99 -4.19
C TRP A 104 8.59 14.21 -5.04
N GLU A 105 9.13 14.77 -6.12
CA GLU A 105 10.19 14.15 -6.92
C GLU A 105 11.39 13.74 -6.05
N THR A 106 11.80 14.61 -5.14
CA THR A 106 12.93 14.36 -4.23
C THR A 106 12.66 13.20 -3.29
N TRP A 107 11.51 13.20 -2.61
CA TRP A 107 11.17 12.11 -1.68
C TRP A 107 10.90 10.80 -2.41
N THR A 108 10.22 10.81 -3.55
CA THR A 108 9.95 9.61 -4.34
C THR A 108 11.26 8.99 -4.83
N ARG A 109 12.22 9.81 -5.32
CA ARG A 109 13.56 9.31 -5.70
C ARG A 109 14.37 8.80 -4.52
N HIS A 110 14.33 9.51 -3.39
CA HIS A 110 15.02 9.08 -2.17
C HIS A 110 14.49 7.72 -1.71
N VAL A 111 13.18 7.57 -1.56
CA VAL A 111 12.55 6.30 -1.15
C VAL A 111 12.80 5.19 -2.18
N ALA A 112 12.76 5.49 -3.49
CA ALA A 112 13.11 4.51 -4.51
C ALA A 112 14.56 4.02 -4.36
N GLY A 113 15.52 4.92 -4.13
CA GLY A 113 16.92 4.55 -3.86
C GLY A 113 17.05 3.66 -2.62
N VAL A 114 16.41 4.06 -1.51
CA VAL A 114 16.42 3.27 -0.26
C VAL A 114 15.79 1.88 -0.46
N LEU A 115 14.74 1.75 -1.26
CA LEU A 115 14.12 0.46 -1.59
C LEU A 115 15.05 -0.44 -2.43
N VAL A 116 15.84 0.14 -3.32
CA VAL A 116 16.80 -0.59 -4.17
C VAL A 116 18.03 -1.03 -3.38
N ASP A 117 18.55 -0.14 -2.53
CA ASP A 117 19.79 -0.36 -1.77
C ASP A 117 19.57 -1.08 -0.44
N SER A 118 18.32 -1.34 -0.05
CA SER A 118 18.00 -2.00 1.22
C SER A 118 18.66 -3.39 1.29
N PRO A 119 19.41 -3.70 2.38
CA PRO A 119 19.96 -5.04 2.61
C PRO A 119 18.87 -6.09 2.86
N HIS A 120 17.65 -5.62 3.05
CA HIS A 120 16.46 -6.41 3.30
C HIS A 120 15.41 -6.02 2.26
N PRO A 121 15.36 -6.73 1.13
CA PRO A 121 14.54 -6.30 0.01
C PRO A 121 13.04 -6.39 0.34
N VAL A 122 12.29 -5.37 -0.11
CA VAL A 122 10.82 -5.43 -0.31
C VAL A 122 10.53 -5.82 -1.76
N LEU A 123 11.33 -5.25 -2.67
CA LEU A 123 11.18 -5.42 -4.09
C LEU A 123 11.54 -6.85 -4.49
N HIS A 124 10.63 -7.49 -5.21
CA HIS A 124 10.92 -8.66 -6.03
C HIS A 124 10.97 -8.26 -7.50
N SER A 125 11.48 -9.15 -8.35
CA SER A 125 11.52 -8.92 -9.80
C SER A 125 10.13 -8.61 -10.39
N GLY A 126 10.11 -7.73 -11.39
CA GLY A 126 8.90 -7.20 -12.01
C GLY A 126 8.78 -5.69 -11.89
N ARG A 127 7.64 -5.17 -12.34
CA ARG A 127 7.36 -3.73 -12.30
C ARG A 127 6.67 -3.36 -11.00
N TRP A 128 7.05 -2.24 -10.41
CA TRP A 128 6.43 -1.65 -9.22
C TRP A 128 6.06 -0.20 -9.49
N CYS A 129 5.05 0.31 -8.77
CA CYS A 129 4.72 1.72 -8.74
C CYS A 129 5.01 2.27 -7.35
N LEU A 130 5.70 3.42 -7.31
CA LEU A 130 5.90 4.24 -6.11
C LEU A 130 5.31 5.63 -6.38
N ARG A 131 4.28 6.03 -5.64
CA ARG A 131 3.51 7.23 -5.97
C ARG A 131 3.09 8.05 -4.74
N PRO A 132 3.18 9.39 -4.80
CA PRO A 132 2.53 10.26 -3.82
C PRO A 132 1.02 10.05 -3.77
N LEU A 133 0.47 9.79 -2.59
CA LEU A 133 -0.96 9.60 -2.38
C LEU A 133 -1.55 10.78 -1.61
N ARG A 134 -2.84 11.05 -1.84
CA ARG A 134 -3.66 11.84 -0.92
C ARG A 134 -4.61 10.90 -0.19
N ARG A 135 -4.75 11.11 1.11
CA ARG A 135 -5.81 10.45 1.87
C ARG A 135 -7.17 10.99 1.43
N VAL A 136 -8.18 10.15 1.45
CA VAL A 136 -9.58 10.55 1.32
C VAL A 136 -10.24 10.58 2.69
N SER A 137 -11.32 11.35 2.83
CA SER A 137 -12.13 11.35 4.05
C SER A 137 -12.92 10.05 4.18
N LEU A 138 -13.37 9.78 5.41
CA LEU A 138 -14.27 8.66 5.73
C LEU A 138 -15.56 8.67 4.89
N ARG A 139 -16.06 9.86 4.53
CA ARG A 139 -17.25 10.00 3.69
C ARG A 139 -16.96 9.64 2.24
N GLU A 140 -15.81 10.06 1.73
CA GLU A 140 -15.36 9.75 0.37
C GLU A 140 -14.99 8.27 0.21
N SER A 141 -14.67 7.57 1.31
CA SER A 141 -14.36 6.14 1.26
C SER A 141 -15.59 5.23 1.26
N ALA A 142 -16.76 5.71 1.68
CA ALA A 142 -17.99 4.93 1.78
C ALA A 142 -18.41 4.21 0.47
N PRO A 143 -18.17 4.74 -0.74
CA PRO A 143 -18.49 4.04 -1.99
C PRO A 143 -17.53 2.89 -2.35
N TYR A 144 -16.36 2.80 -1.73
CA TYR A 144 -15.42 1.70 -2.02
C TYR A 144 -15.94 0.39 -1.44
N PRO A 145 -15.68 -0.76 -2.08
CA PRO A 145 -16.21 -2.03 -1.62
C PRO A 145 -15.57 -2.46 -0.29
N CYS A 146 -16.34 -3.16 0.55
CA CYS A 146 -15.81 -3.90 1.70
C CYS A 146 -15.12 -5.20 1.27
N ILE A 147 -15.65 -5.85 0.24
CA ILE A 147 -15.06 -7.05 -0.37
C ILE A 147 -13.94 -6.60 -1.32
N PRO A 148 -12.68 -6.99 -1.09
CA PRO A 148 -11.61 -6.71 -2.03
C PRO A 148 -11.91 -7.32 -3.40
N SER A 149 -11.50 -6.64 -4.47
CA SER A 149 -11.72 -7.15 -5.83
C SER A 149 -11.11 -8.54 -6.01
N THR A 150 -11.91 -9.51 -6.46
CA THR A 150 -11.43 -10.84 -6.86
C THR A 150 -10.88 -10.87 -8.30
N GLN A 151 -11.04 -9.77 -9.05
CA GLN A 151 -10.49 -9.65 -10.39
C GLN A 151 -9.02 -9.26 -10.33
N LEU A 152 -8.17 -10.11 -10.90
CA LEU A 152 -6.80 -9.76 -11.22
C LEU A 152 -6.83 -8.46 -12.05
N GLY A 153 -6.27 -7.42 -11.48
CA GLY A 153 -6.05 -6.19 -12.22
C GLY A 153 -6.93 -5.00 -11.81
N SER A 154 -7.34 -4.93 -10.54
CA SER A 154 -7.96 -3.73 -9.99
C SER A 154 -6.95 -2.63 -9.67
N LEU A 155 -7.45 -1.40 -9.67
CA LEU A 155 -6.69 -0.24 -9.24
C LEU A 155 -6.68 -0.23 -7.70
N PRO A 156 -5.59 0.24 -7.05
CA PRO A 156 -5.64 0.43 -5.61
C PRO A 156 -6.71 1.46 -5.25
N ASP A 157 -7.40 1.26 -4.13
CA ASP A 157 -8.32 2.27 -3.58
C ASP A 157 -7.55 3.31 -2.75
N PRO A 158 -8.00 4.58 -2.68
CA PRO A 158 -7.29 5.63 -1.96
C PRO A 158 -7.15 5.36 -0.46
N PRO A 159 -6.03 5.76 0.17
CA PRO A 159 -5.82 5.52 1.60
C PRO A 159 -6.81 6.31 2.46
N HIS A 160 -7.39 5.66 3.46
CA HIS A 160 -8.23 6.30 4.49
C HIS A 160 -8.04 5.64 5.86
N SER A 161 -8.77 6.13 6.87
CA SER A 161 -8.75 5.60 8.25
C SER A 161 -7.34 5.52 8.85
N LEU A 162 -6.53 6.57 8.69
CA LEU A 162 -5.16 6.64 9.21
C LEU A 162 -5.13 6.50 10.75
N GLU A 163 -6.22 6.84 11.42
CA GLU A 163 -6.40 6.77 12.86
C GLU A 163 -6.32 5.34 13.40
N ARG A 164 -6.49 4.32 12.54
CA ARG A 164 -6.29 2.91 12.92
C ARG A 164 -4.88 2.63 13.44
N ILE A 165 -3.87 3.43 13.08
CA ILE A 165 -2.52 3.25 13.64
C ILE A 165 -2.48 3.41 15.16
N LEU A 166 -3.45 4.09 15.76
CA LEU A 166 -3.55 4.33 17.21
C LEU A 166 -4.31 3.20 17.93
N ARG A 167 -4.98 2.32 17.18
CA ARG A 167 -5.91 1.31 17.69
C ARG A 167 -5.48 -0.08 17.23
N ILE A 168 -4.26 -0.48 17.60
CA ILE A 168 -3.79 -1.83 17.27
C ILE A 168 -4.40 -2.81 18.25
N GLU A 169 -5.54 -3.35 17.85
CA GLU A 169 -6.08 -4.57 18.43
C GLU A 169 -5.17 -5.74 18.04
N ARG A 170 -4.98 -6.69 18.96
CA ARG A 170 -4.10 -7.84 18.70
C ARG A 170 -4.72 -8.82 17.72
N PHE A 171 -6.03 -8.97 17.80
CA PHE A 171 -6.84 -9.73 16.89
C PHE A 171 -8.12 -8.95 16.62
N GLY A 172 -8.58 -8.97 15.38
CA GLY A 172 -9.85 -8.36 14.99
C GLY A 172 -10.42 -9.06 13.77
N THR A 173 -11.74 -8.95 13.61
CA THR A 173 -12.47 -9.46 12.46
C THR A 173 -13.14 -8.31 11.73
N GLU A 174 -13.10 -8.35 10.41
CA GLU A 174 -13.85 -7.48 9.53
C GLU A 174 -15.00 -8.27 8.91
N ASP A 175 -16.21 -7.71 8.95
CA ASP A 175 -17.39 -8.23 8.26
C ASP A 175 -17.53 -7.55 6.90
N TRP A 176 -17.42 -8.33 5.84
CA TRP A 176 -17.51 -7.89 4.45
C TRP A 176 -18.87 -8.21 3.82
N ALA A 177 -19.79 -8.86 4.53
CA ALA A 177 -21.08 -9.27 4.00
C ALA A 177 -21.87 -8.06 3.47
N SER A 178 -22.26 -8.15 2.21
CA SER A 178 -22.94 -7.07 1.50
C SER A 178 -24.40 -6.97 1.97
N GLY A 179 -24.74 -5.98 2.82
CA GLY A 179 -26.15 -5.71 3.16
C GLY A 179 -26.41 -5.03 4.51
N GLY A 180 -25.42 -4.94 5.39
CA GLY A 180 -25.49 -4.18 6.63
C GLY A 180 -24.79 -2.82 6.53
N VAL A 181 -25.09 -1.89 7.44
CA VAL A 181 -24.16 -0.77 7.73
C VAL A 181 -22.87 -1.42 8.23
N PRO A 182 -21.73 -1.31 7.52
CA PRO A 182 -20.48 -1.91 7.98
C PRO A 182 -20.17 -1.43 9.40
N ALA A 183 -19.57 -2.29 10.23
CA ALA A 183 -19.18 -1.99 11.62
C ALA A 183 -18.34 -0.70 11.76
N GLY A 184 -17.77 -0.24 10.66
CA GLY A 184 -17.30 1.12 10.43
C GLY A 184 -16.68 1.25 9.03
N VAL A 185 -16.46 2.47 8.55
CA VAL A 185 -15.89 2.73 7.21
C VAL A 185 -14.47 2.18 7.05
N GLU A 186 -13.78 1.85 8.13
CA GLU A 186 -12.47 1.19 8.17
C GLU A 186 -12.44 -0.21 7.56
N VAL A 187 -13.61 -0.84 7.37
CA VAL A 187 -13.73 -2.13 6.70
C VAL A 187 -13.65 -2.01 5.18
N HIS A 188 -13.87 -0.81 4.64
CA HIS A 188 -13.78 -0.58 3.20
C HIS A 188 -12.33 -0.74 2.69
N SER A 189 -12.22 -1.10 1.42
CA SER A 189 -10.95 -1.14 0.70
C SER A 189 -10.30 0.24 0.69
N GLY A 190 -8.97 0.28 0.83
CA GLY A 190 -8.19 1.50 1.02
C GLY A 190 -7.92 1.85 2.48
N ALA A 191 -8.45 1.12 3.46
CA ALA A 191 -8.12 1.38 4.86
C ALA A 191 -6.62 1.13 5.14
N VAL A 192 -6.01 2.02 5.91
CA VAL A 192 -4.60 1.92 6.32
C VAL A 192 -4.46 1.08 7.59
N LEU A 193 -3.66 0.03 7.53
CA LEU A 193 -3.35 -0.88 8.63
C LEU A 193 -1.90 -0.70 9.10
N PRO A 194 -1.67 -0.56 10.41
CA PRO A 194 -0.32 -0.58 10.95
C PRO A 194 0.23 -2.02 11.00
N LEU A 195 1.54 -2.16 10.76
CA LEU A 195 2.29 -3.40 11.03
C LEU A 195 2.89 -3.48 12.44
N ARG A 196 2.94 -2.35 13.15
CA ARG A 196 3.38 -2.24 14.55
C ARG A 196 2.76 -1.03 15.22
N ALA A 197 2.76 -1.02 16.55
CA ALA A 197 2.35 0.14 17.31
C ALA A 197 3.30 1.31 17.05
N PRO A 198 2.79 2.55 16.87
CA PRO A 198 3.63 3.73 16.91
C PRO A 198 4.22 3.90 18.31
N SER A 199 5.31 4.64 18.40
CA SER A 199 5.93 4.98 19.68
C SER A 199 5.00 5.89 20.50
N PRO A 200 5.12 5.90 21.85
CA PRO A 200 4.34 6.76 22.72
C PRO A 200 4.41 8.25 22.35
N GLU A 201 3.37 9.00 22.67
CA GLU A 201 3.27 10.43 22.33
C GLU A 201 4.37 11.30 22.93
N ASP A 202 4.93 10.89 24.06
CA ASP A 202 5.97 11.58 24.81
C ASP A 202 7.39 11.18 24.39
N ASP A 203 7.52 10.20 23.50
CA ASP A 203 8.79 9.76 22.93
C ASP A 203 9.49 10.91 22.18
N GLY A 204 10.81 11.06 22.39
CA GLY A 204 11.60 12.12 21.78
C GLY A 204 11.56 12.12 20.25
N ARG A 205 11.46 10.94 19.62
CA ARG A 205 11.31 10.78 18.18
C ARG A 205 9.96 11.30 17.70
N VAL A 206 8.87 10.99 18.41
CA VAL A 206 7.53 11.49 18.07
C VAL A 206 7.46 13.00 18.25
N LYS A 207 7.98 13.55 19.35
CA LYS A 207 8.09 15.01 19.56
C LYS A 207 8.83 15.71 18.43
N ARG A 208 9.93 15.13 17.94
CA ARG A 208 10.66 15.65 16.77
C ARG A 208 9.79 15.64 15.51
N TRP A 209 9.09 14.54 15.22
CA TRP A 209 8.21 14.48 14.04
C TRP A 209 7.03 15.43 14.14
N ARG A 210 6.47 15.64 15.34
CA ARG A 210 5.40 16.62 15.58
C ARG A 210 5.86 18.04 15.25
N LYS A 211 7.10 18.39 15.61
CA LYS A 211 7.71 19.67 15.20
C LYS A 211 7.75 19.81 13.68
N LEU A 212 8.25 18.80 12.97
CA LEU A 212 8.33 18.82 11.50
C LEU A 212 6.95 18.82 10.83
N ALA A 213 5.95 18.17 11.44
CA ALA A 213 4.57 18.21 10.98
C ALA A 213 4.00 19.64 11.04
N ARG A 214 4.17 20.35 12.17
CA ARG A 214 3.77 21.75 12.31
C ARG A 214 4.50 22.69 11.33
N GLU A 215 5.76 22.40 11.04
CA GLU A 215 6.56 23.14 10.06
C GLU A 215 6.23 22.78 8.61
N GLY A 216 5.37 21.78 8.37
CA GLY A 216 4.99 21.31 7.04
C GLY A 216 6.07 20.49 6.33
N THR A 217 7.20 20.19 6.98
CA THR A 217 8.38 19.54 6.38
C THR A 217 8.46 18.03 6.68
N LEU A 218 7.39 17.44 7.22
CA LEU A 218 7.33 16.03 7.57
C LEU A 218 7.60 15.13 6.33
N PRO A 219 8.57 14.20 6.37
CA PRO A 219 8.81 13.28 5.26
C PRO A 219 7.65 12.29 5.06
N PRO A 220 7.34 11.86 3.83
CA PRO A 220 6.20 10.99 3.55
C PRO A 220 6.33 9.59 4.15
N ALA A 221 5.28 9.10 4.78
CA ALA A 221 5.19 7.70 5.22
C ALA A 221 5.02 6.77 4.02
N LEU A 222 5.57 5.55 4.11
CA LEU A 222 5.51 4.55 3.03
C LEU A 222 4.44 3.51 3.35
N LEU A 223 3.51 3.34 2.42
CA LEU A 223 2.42 2.38 2.46
C LEU A 223 2.61 1.31 1.36
N LEU A 224 2.34 0.04 1.67
CA LEU A 224 2.28 -1.06 0.71
C LEU A 224 0.84 -1.47 0.49
N TYR A 225 0.36 -1.48 -0.76
CA TYR A 225 -0.96 -2.02 -1.06
C TYR A 225 -0.91 -3.55 -1.10
N VAL A 226 -1.77 -4.20 -0.32
CA VAL A 226 -2.03 -5.64 -0.40
C VAL A 226 -3.42 -5.85 -0.96
N GLU A 227 -3.45 -6.13 -2.25
CA GLU A 227 -4.65 -6.25 -3.07
C GLU A 227 -5.59 -7.36 -2.57
N LEU A 228 -5.07 -8.50 -2.10
CA LEU A 228 -5.90 -9.63 -1.64
C LEU A 228 -6.79 -9.28 -0.43
N ILE A 229 -6.41 -8.31 0.39
CA ILE A 229 -7.22 -7.79 1.50
C ILE A 229 -7.73 -6.36 1.25
N GLY A 230 -7.36 -5.74 0.13
CA GLY A 230 -7.75 -4.36 -0.20
C GLY A 230 -7.22 -3.31 0.77
N LYS A 231 -6.07 -3.54 1.43
CA LYS A 231 -5.57 -2.64 2.50
C LYS A 231 -4.18 -2.08 2.20
N TRP A 232 -3.91 -0.90 2.76
CA TRP A 232 -2.58 -0.30 2.78
C TRP A 232 -1.87 -0.65 4.07
N LEU A 233 -0.75 -1.35 4.00
CA LEU A 233 0.09 -1.65 5.16
C LEU A 233 1.12 -0.55 5.36
N VAL A 234 1.22 0.01 6.57
CA VAL A 234 2.29 0.97 6.89
C VAL A 234 3.62 0.23 6.98
N LEU A 235 4.47 0.39 5.97
CA LEU A 235 5.83 -0.19 5.95
C LEU A 235 6.80 0.63 6.78
N ASP A 236 6.74 1.95 6.63
CA ASP A 236 7.60 2.88 7.34
C ASP A 236 6.86 4.20 7.59
N GLY A 237 7.19 4.83 8.72
CA GLY A 237 6.59 6.09 9.13
C GLY A 237 5.43 5.99 10.10
N HIS A 238 5.26 4.88 10.85
CA HIS A 238 4.25 4.79 11.94
C HIS A 238 4.32 5.99 12.88
N ASP A 239 5.52 6.36 13.33
CA ASP A 239 5.73 7.50 14.24
C ASP A 239 5.48 8.86 13.54
N ARG A 240 5.66 8.93 12.21
CA ARG A 240 5.40 10.14 11.42
C ARG A 240 3.90 10.33 11.19
N LEU A 241 3.18 9.26 10.88
CA LEU A 241 1.73 9.26 10.83
C LEU A 241 1.16 9.62 12.20
N HIS A 242 1.62 8.99 13.27
CA HIS A 242 1.21 9.28 14.64
C HIS A 242 1.43 10.76 14.99
N ALA A 243 2.63 11.29 14.70
CA ALA A 243 2.94 12.69 14.93
C ALA A 243 2.03 13.66 14.15
N ALA A 244 1.73 13.38 12.88
CA ALA A 244 0.81 14.21 12.10
C ALA A 244 -0.61 14.19 12.68
N LEU A 245 -1.10 13.01 13.08
CA LEU A 245 -2.43 12.85 13.67
C LEU A 245 -2.54 13.58 15.03
N LEU A 246 -1.52 13.53 15.87
CA LEU A 246 -1.47 14.29 17.14
C LEU A 246 -1.55 15.81 16.93
N GLU A 247 -1.10 16.31 15.77
CA GLU A 247 -1.21 17.73 15.40
C GLU A 247 -2.49 18.04 14.60
N GLY A 248 -3.37 17.06 14.36
CA GLY A 248 -4.58 17.22 13.55
C GLY A 248 -4.31 17.46 12.06
N LEU A 249 -3.12 17.09 11.57
CA LEU A 249 -2.66 17.34 10.21
C LEU A 249 -2.80 16.11 9.32
N SER A 250 -2.87 16.33 8.00
CA SER A 250 -2.78 15.23 7.03
C SER A 250 -1.30 14.91 6.76
N PRO A 251 -0.83 13.69 7.07
CA PRO A 251 0.53 13.32 6.74
C PRO A 251 0.71 13.19 5.23
N PRO A 252 1.91 13.47 4.70
CA PRO A 252 2.27 13.09 3.35
C PRO A 252 2.46 11.57 3.24
N LEU A 253 1.98 10.99 2.14
CA LEU A 253 1.95 9.53 1.92
C LEU A 253 2.61 9.18 0.58
N LEU A 254 3.40 8.10 0.58
CA LEU A 254 3.85 7.39 -0.61
C LEU A 254 3.24 5.99 -0.60
N GLY A 255 2.57 5.60 -1.69
CA GLY A 255 2.09 4.25 -1.91
C GLY A 255 3.08 3.46 -2.77
N LEU A 256 3.24 2.18 -2.43
CA LEU A 256 4.05 1.20 -3.14
C LEU A 256 3.19 -0.01 -3.47
N TRP A 257 3.24 -0.50 -4.71
CA TRP A 257 2.59 -1.75 -5.10
C TRP A 257 3.24 -2.39 -6.33
N PRO A 258 3.25 -3.74 -6.43
CA PRO A 258 3.60 -4.42 -7.67
C PRO A 258 2.57 -4.13 -8.77
N VAL A 259 3.04 -4.05 -10.00
CA VAL A 259 2.24 -3.74 -11.18
C VAL A 259 2.25 -4.92 -12.13
N VAL A 260 1.08 -5.33 -12.58
CA VAL A 260 0.91 -6.16 -13.77
C VAL A 260 0.48 -5.28 -14.93
N GLU A 261 1.01 -5.54 -16.12
CA GLU A 261 0.62 -4.86 -17.35
C GLU A 261 0.09 -5.90 -18.33
N THR A 262 -1.18 -5.76 -18.68
CA THR A 262 -1.88 -6.67 -19.60
C THR A 262 -2.21 -5.93 -20.87
N GLN A 263 -1.91 -6.52 -22.02
CA GLN A 263 -2.33 -5.96 -23.31
C GLN A 263 -3.84 -6.10 -23.45
N VAL A 264 -4.53 -4.99 -23.69
CA VAL A 264 -5.98 -4.95 -23.92
C VAL A 264 -6.20 -4.49 -25.36
N PRO A 265 -6.82 -5.33 -26.22
CA PRO A 265 -7.18 -4.91 -27.56
C PRO A 265 -8.04 -3.64 -27.51
N VAL A 266 -7.64 -2.60 -28.23
CA VAL A 266 -8.44 -1.38 -28.30
C VAL A 266 -9.59 -1.62 -29.26
N GLU A 267 -10.78 -1.85 -28.71
CA GLU A 267 -12.01 -2.02 -29.48
C GLU A 267 -12.28 -0.80 -30.38
N PRO A 268 -12.70 -0.98 -31.66
CA PRO A 268 -12.88 0.12 -32.61
C PRO A 268 -13.80 1.24 -32.11
N PHE A 269 -14.91 0.90 -31.43
CA PHE A 269 -15.86 1.88 -30.91
C PHE A 269 -15.28 2.73 -29.76
N ARG A 270 -14.35 2.16 -28.97
CA ARG A 270 -13.65 2.93 -27.92
C ARG A 270 -12.73 3.97 -28.55
N ARG A 271 -12.02 3.62 -29.62
CA ARG A 271 -11.13 4.57 -30.34
C ARG A 271 -11.87 5.80 -30.83
N GLU A 272 -13.07 5.59 -31.39
CA GLU A 272 -13.91 6.68 -31.89
C GLU A 272 -14.37 7.60 -30.75
N GLY A 273 -14.84 7.03 -29.63
CA GLY A 273 -15.19 7.81 -28.44
C GLY A 273 -14.01 8.58 -27.84
N MET A 274 -12.81 7.99 -27.85
CA MET A 274 -11.58 8.63 -27.37
C MET A 274 -11.14 9.79 -28.27
N TRP A 275 -11.29 9.64 -29.59
CA TRP A 275 -11.03 10.74 -30.53
C TRP A 275 -11.99 11.90 -30.31
N LEU A 276 -13.29 11.61 -30.21
CA LEU A 276 -14.32 12.62 -29.92
C LEU A 276 -14.06 13.35 -28.59
N ALA A 277 -13.63 12.62 -27.55
CA ALA A 277 -13.28 13.21 -26.26
C ALA A 277 -12.04 14.11 -26.34
N ALA A 278 -11.00 13.71 -27.08
CA ALA A 278 -9.80 14.53 -27.27
C ALA A 278 -10.09 15.78 -28.11
N GLU A 279 -10.92 15.67 -29.16
CA GLU A 279 -11.39 16.83 -29.94
C GLU A 279 -12.19 17.81 -29.08
N ALA A 280 -13.10 17.30 -28.25
CA ALA A 280 -13.85 18.10 -27.30
C ALA A 280 -12.95 18.80 -26.27
N GLN A 281 -11.92 18.10 -25.77
CA GLN A 281 -10.95 18.63 -24.80
C GLN A 281 -10.08 19.76 -25.40
N LEU A 282 -9.74 19.66 -26.68
CA LEU A 282 -8.96 20.66 -27.39
C LEU A 282 -9.78 21.90 -27.79
N GLY A 283 -11.09 21.73 -28.01
CA GLY A 283 -12.03 22.80 -28.36
C GLY A 283 -11.49 23.79 -29.40
N ASN A 284 -11.91 25.06 -29.31
CA ASN A 284 -11.42 26.13 -30.19
C ASN A 284 -10.19 26.88 -29.62
N ARG A 285 -9.72 26.54 -28.42
CA ARG A 285 -8.57 27.19 -27.76
C ARG A 285 -7.52 26.15 -27.41
N LYS A 286 -6.57 25.98 -28.32
CA LYS A 286 -5.46 25.04 -28.18
C LYS A 286 -4.29 25.71 -27.46
N THR A 287 -4.28 25.68 -26.13
CA THR A 287 -3.09 26.06 -25.36
C THR A 287 -2.07 24.93 -25.39
N PRO A 288 -0.76 25.20 -25.25
CA PRO A 288 0.26 24.15 -25.15
C PRO A 288 -0.05 23.11 -24.05
N GLU A 289 -0.54 23.56 -22.89
CA GLU A 289 -0.89 22.68 -21.77
C GLU A 289 -2.11 21.81 -22.08
N GLY A 290 -3.09 22.35 -22.82
CA GLY A 290 -4.27 21.62 -23.28
C GLY A 290 -3.92 20.57 -24.33
N ILE A 291 -3.00 20.90 -25.24
CA ILE A 291 -2.46 19.98 -26.24
C ILE A 291 -1.69 18.84 -25.56
N ASP A 292 -0.80 19.15 -24.64
CA ASP A 292 -0.05 18.13 -23.89
C ASP A 292 -0.97 17.26 -23.03
N GLY A 293 -2.03 17.85 -22.46
CA GLY A 293 -3.09 17.13 -21.77
C GLY A 293 -3.78 16.10 -22.67
N ALA A 294 -4.28 16.54 -23.83
CA ALA A 294 -4.96 15.68 -24.79
C ALA A 294 -4.03 14.60 -25.37
N ASN A 295 -2.78 14.96 -25.70
CA ASN A 295 -1.78 14.02 -26.21
C ASN A 295 -1.47 12.92 -25.18
N ARG A 296 -1.30 13.27 -23.89
CA ARG A 296 -1.09 12.28 -22.83
C ARG A 296 -2.28 11.33 -22.69
N THR A 297 -3.51 11.87 -22.75
CA THR A 297 -4.73 11.05 -22.73
C THR A 297 -4.73 10.09 -23.91
N LEU A 298 -4.57 10.59 -25.14
CA LEU A 298 -4.57 9.75 -26.34
C LEU A 298 -3.47 8.69 -26.31
N LEU A 299 -2.23 9.05 -25.97
CA LEU A 299 -1.12 8.10 -25.86
C LEU A 299 -1.42 6.98 -24.86
N ARG A 300 -2.00 7.31 -23.71
CA ARG A 300 -2.40 6.31 -22.69
C ARG A 300 -3.48 5.38 -23.21
N GLU A 301 -4.51 5.97 -23.78
CA GLU A 301 -5.75 5.30 -24.12
C GLU A 301 -5.50 4.40 -25.38
N PHE A 302 -4.60 4.82 -26.27
CA PHE A 302 -4.11 4.03 -27.42
C PHE A 302 -2.90 3.14 -27.11
N ALA A 303 -2.31 3.20 -25.91
CA ALA A 303 -1.18 2.34 -25.54
C ALA A 303 -1.53 0.85 -25.62
N GLY A 304 -2.83 0.51 -25.58
CA GLY A 304 -3.30 -0.87 -25.68
C GLY A 304 -2.87 -1.73 -24.50
N SER A 305 -2.45 -1.12 -23.39
CA SER A 305 -2.06 -1.80 -22.17
C SER A 305 -2.83 -1.26 -20.97
N ARG A 306 -3.31 -2.17 -20.12
CA ARG A 306 -3.92 -1.86 -18.84
C ARG A 306 -2.96 -2.29 -17.74
N ARG A 307 -2.63 -1.34 -16.88
CA ARG A 307 -1.87 -1.61 -15.66
C ARG A 307 -2.79 -1.76 -14.48
N ALA A 308 -2.35 -2.56 -13.52
CA ALA A 308 -3.10 -2.79 -12.31
C ALA A 308 -2.21 -3.22 -11.15
N ALA A 309 -2.73 -3.08 -9.94
CA ALA A 309 -2.04 -3.53 -8.74
C ALA A 309 -2.23 -5.03 -8.54
N VAL A 310 -1.17 -5.70 -8.10
CA VAL A 310 -1.19 -7.12 -7.76
C VAL A 310 -0.35 -7.36 -6.52
N THR A 311 -0.68 -8.38 -5.74
CA THR A 311 0.20 -8.86 -4.68
C THR A 311 0.90 -10.13 -5.13
N ARG A 312 2.23 -10.12 -5.24
CA ARG A 312 2.97 -11.38 -5.36
C ARG A 312 3.05 -12.03 -3.98
N ALA A 313 2.66 -13.30 -3.91
CA ALA A 313 2.77 -14.09 -2.70
C ALA A 313 3.57 -15.39 -2.96
N TRP A 314 4.10 -15.95 -1.88
CA TRP A 314 4.82 -17.23 -1.89
C TRP A 314 4.08 -18.27 -1.04
N PRO A 315 4.20 -19.58 -1.33
CA PRO A 315 3.57 -20.58 -0.49
C PRO A 315 4.21 -20.62 0.90
N VAL A 316 3.36 -20.69 1.93
CA VAL A 316 3.77 -21.05 3.29
C VAL A 316 4.37 -22.46 3.26
N ARG A 317 5.61 -22.61 3.72
CA ARG A 317 6.24 -23.94 3.83
C ARG A 317 5.48 -24.77 4.86
N GLY A 318 5.06 -25.98 4.50
CA GLY A 318 4.23 -26.83 5.36
C GLY A 318 2.73 -26.50 5.31
N GLY A 319 2.31 -25.55 4.46
CA GLY A 319 0.89 -25.28 4.17
C GLY A 319 0.06 -24.82 5.37
N VAL A 320 -1.21 -25.22 5.38
CA VAL A 320 -2.22 -24.80 6.37
C VAL A 320 -1.81 -25.18 7.79
N GLU A 321 -1.30 -26.39 7.99
CA GLU A 321 -0.91 -26.87 9.32
C GLU A 321 0.24 -26.07 9.91
N SER A 322 1.24 -25.70 9.10
CA SER A 322 2.34 -24.85 9.59
C SER A 322 1.87 -23.45 9.93
N TRP A 323 1.00 -22.87 9.10
CA TRP A 323 0.39 -21.55 9.39
C TRP A 323 -0.39 -21.60 10.71
N ARG A 324 -1.22 -22.63 10.89
CA ARG A 324 -2.06 -22.82 12.07
C ARG A 324 -1.23 -23.07 13.33
N ALA A 325 -0.22 -23.94 13.25
CA ALA A 325 0.65 -24.24 14.38
C ALA A 325 1.40 -23.00 14.85
N GLU A 326 1.84 -22.14 13.93
CA GLU A 326 2.47 -20.87 14.25
C GLU A 326 1.51 -19.91 14.96
N VAL A 327 0.29 -19.71 14.42
CA VAL A 327 -0.73 -18.84 15.01
C VAL A 327 -1.11 -19.30 16.43
N LEU A 328 -1.31 -20.61 16.62
CA LEU A 328 -1.61 -21.19 17.92
C LEU A 328 -0.44 -21.05 18.90
N ALA A 329 0.79 -21.29 18.43
CA ALA A 329 1.98 -21.05 19.24
C ALA A 329 2.09 -19.59 19.65
N TRP A 330 1.85 -18.67 18.73
CA TRP A 330 1.89 -17.24 18.98
C TRP A 330 0.89 -16.82 20.07
N ARG A 331 -0.38 -17.26 20.00
CA ARG A 331 -1.39 -16.97 21.04
C ARG A 331 -0.97 -17.50 22.42
N ARG A 332 -0.31 -18.67 22.49
CA ARG A 332 0.21 -19.21 23.76
C ARG A 332 1.26 -18.30 24.40
N TRP A 333 2.15 -17.72 23.60
CA TRP A 333 3.22 -16.84 24.09
C TRP A 333 2.78 -15.39 24.28
N SER A 334 1.66 -14.99 23.69
CA SER A 334 1.13 -13.64 23.76
C SER A 334 -0.39 -13.73 23.92
N PRO A 335 -0.90 -14.00 25.13
CA PRO A 335 -2.34 -14.07 25.37
C PRO A 335 -2.97 -12.69 25.27
N PHE A 336 -4.16 -12.63 24.69
CA PHE A 336 -5.00 -11.42 24.56
C PHE A 336 -6.48 -11.84 24.67
N PRO A 337 -7.35 -10.94 25.13
CA PRO A 337 -8.79 -11.18 25.11
C PRO A 337 -9.27 -11.29 23.67
N VAL A 338 -10.12 -12.28 23.40
CA VAL A 338 -10.69 -12.52 22.07
C VAL A 338 -12.07 -13.15 22.21
N ASP A 339 -12.93 -12.89 21.24
CA ASP A 339 -14.13 -13.69 21.03
C ASP A 339 -13.73 -15.12 20.60
N GLU A 340 -14.08 -16.13 21.41
CA GLU A 340 -13.60 -17.49 21.17
C GLU A 340 -14.19 -18.11 19.90
N GLU A 341 -15.41 -17.76 19.50
CA GLU A 341 -16.02 -18.25 18.26
C GLU A 341 -15.26 -17.72 17.03
N ALA A 342 -14.99 -16.41 17.00
CA ALA A 342 -14.17 -15.78 15.96
C ALA A 342 -12.74 -16.34 15.92
N TRP A 343 -12.15 -16.62 17.09
CA TRP A 343 -10.82 -17.22 17.16
C TRP A 343 -10.82 -18.67 16.65
N GLU A 344 -11.78 -19.49 17.08
CA GLU A 344 -11.93 -20.87 16.64
C GLU A 344 -12.16 -20.95 15.13
N TRP A 345 -13.00 -20.07 14.58
CA TRP A 345 -13.12 -19.90 13.13
C TRP A 345 -11.75 -19.58 12.53
N PHE A 346 -11.04 -18.56 13.02
CA PHE A 346 -9.76 -18.11 12.44
C PHE A 346 -8.73 -19.25 12.34
N VAL A 347 -8.57 -20.04 13.42
CA VAL A 347 -7.58 -21.12 13.49
C VAL A 347 -8.11 -22.48 13.01
N SER A 348 -9.37 -22.60 12.63
CA SER A 348 -9.92 -23.86 12.13
C SER A 348 -9.14 -24.35 10.89
N PRO A 349 -8.98 -25.66 10.66
CA PRO A 349 -8.33 -26.16 9.45
C PRO A 349 -9.13 -25.87 8.17
N GLY A 350 -10.41 -25.51 8.31
CA GLY A 350 -11.39 -25.52 7.21
C GLY A 350 -11.84 -26.96 6.92
N MET A 351 -13.12 -27.14 6.57
CA MET A 351 -13.68 -28.45 6.22
C MET A 351 -13.52 -28.74 4.74
#